data_AF-A0A2G5EUD0-F1
#
_entry.id   AF-A0A2G5EUD0-F1
#
_cell.length_a   1.000
_cell.length_b   1.000
_cell.length_c   1.000
_cell.angle_alpha   90.00
_cell.angle_beta   90.00
_cell.angle_gamma   90.00
#
_symmetry.space_group_name_H-M   'P 1'
#
loop_
_entity.id
_entity.type
_entity.pdbx_description
1 polymer ?
#
loop_
_entity_poly.entity_id
_entity_poly.type
_entity_poly.pdbx_seq_one_letter_code
_entity_poly.pdbx_strand_id
1 'polypeptide(L)'
;MGYQGKMWQSGLDMAFPGRMIMIRVFIVMLRLVWLFIHLMANILYFVLDTIHTLHSYLISSGILNKYKDLDLTKLQHLAIVVESQEAYDIERIVKLLFWLSDIGVKHICLYDMDGVLKKSKKIILEDMGSRLWHLEGDKVGLCPDPNQMTLEFTSISDGKEGITKAASFLCKKYLDDSALGEQDKPIFTEENMGKALEAVDTWDR
;
A
#
# COMPACT_ATOMS: atom_id res chain seq x y z
N MET A 1 63.11 -19.51 68.22
CA MET A 1 62.91 -19.42 66.76
C MET A 1 61.54 -18.83 66.50
N GLY A 2 61.42 -17.64 65.90
CA GLY A 2 60.08 -17.13 65.55
C GLY A 2 59.87 -15.62 65.38
N TYR A 3 60.88 -14.83 64.97
CA TYR A 3 60.69 -13.38 64.76
C TYR A 3 61.34 -12.82 63.48
N GLN A 4 61.72 -13.67 62.53
CA GLN A 4 62.31 -13.23 61.24
C GLN A 4 61.40 -13.52 60.02
N GLY A 5 60.26 -14.19 60.23
CA GLY A 5 59.33 -14.55 59.15
C GLY A 5 58.24 -13.52 58.84
N LYS A 6 57.93 -12.58 59.75
CA LYS A 6 56.79 -11.66 59.58
C LYS A 6 57.12 -10.33 58.91
N MET A 7 58.40 -9.99 58.75
CA MET A 7 58.79 -8.67 58.21
C MET A 7 58.86 -8.63 56.67
N TRP A 8 58.92 -9.80 56.03
CA TRP A 8 58.99 -9.92 54.57
C TRP A 8 57.64 -10.12 53.89
N GLN A 9 56.58 -10.43 54.64
CA GLN A 9 55.21 -10.50 54.11
C GLN A 9 54.51 -9.15 54.12
N SER A 10 54.79 -8.28 55.09
CA SER A 10 54.18 -6.94 55.17
C SER A 10 54.70 -5.94 54.14
N GLY A 11 55.84 -6.22 53.49
CA GLY A 11 56.42 -5.36 52.45
C GLY A 11 55.94 -5.65 51.03
N LEU A 12 55.34 -6.82 50.79
CA LEU A 12 54.78 -7.19 49.48
C LEU A 12 53.35 -6.67 49.28
N ASP A 13 52.65 -6.34 50.37
CA ASP A 13 51.28 -5.81 50.33
C ASP A 13 51.23 -4.27 50.17
N MET A 14 52.37 -3.58 50.26
CA MET A 14 52.46 -2.11 50.10
C MET A 14 52.95 -1.67 48.71
N ALA A 15 53.01 -2.59 47.75
CA ALA A 15 53.50 -2.30 46.41
C ALA A 15 52.36 -2.23 45.39
N PHE A 16 52.01 -0.99 45.04
CA PHE A 16 51.25 -0.57 43.86
C PHE A 16 49.71 -0.67 43.90
N PRO A 17 49.02 0.16 44.72
CA PRO A 17 47.59 0.44 44.54
C PRO A 17 47.29 0.91 43.09
N GLY A 18 48.24 1.58 42.43
CA GLY A 18 48.15 1.97 41.03
C GLY A 18 48.03 0.81 40.03
N ARG A 19 48.61 -0.37 40.31
CA ARG A 19 48.51 -1.54 39.40
C ARG A 19 47.10 -2.14 39.40
N MET A 20 46.46 -2.25 40.56
CA MET A 20 45.08 -2.73 40.65
C MET A 20 44.08 -1.75 40.03
N ILE A 21 44.34 -0.44 40.14
CA ILE A 21 43.52 0.60 39.50
C ILE A 21 43.67 0.53 37.98
N MET A 22 44.89 0.39 37.45
CA MET A 22 45.15 0.22 36.02
C MET A 22 44.45 -1.01 35.44
N ILE A 23 44.50 -2.15 36.15
CA ILE A 23 43.80 -3.38 35.73
C ILE A 23 42.28 -3.19 35.74
N ARG A 24 41.73 -2.52 36.77
CA ARG A 24 40.29 -2.23 36.84
C ARG A 24 39.84 -1.30 35.72
N VAL A 25 40.60 -0.24 35.43
CA VAL A 25 40.34 0.66 34.30
C VAL A 25 40.39 -0.12 33.00
N PHE A 26 41.39 -0.97 32.79
CA PHE A 26 41.52 -1.81 31.61
C PHE A 26 40.32 -2.76 31.41
N ILE A 27 39.84 -3.41 32.46
CA ILE A 27 38.65 -4.29 32.42
C ILE A 27 37.37 -3.50 32.10
N VAL A 28 37.23 -2.28 32.64
CA VAL A 28 36.10 -1.39 32.31
C VAL A 28 36.17 -0.96 30.85
N MET A 29 37.35 -0.60 30.35
CA MET A 29 37.55 -0.25 28.94
C MET A 29 37.22 -1.43 28.01
N LEU A 30 37.67 -2.65 28.34
CA LEU A 30 37.31 -3.85 27.57
C LEU A 30 35.81 -4.11 27.56
N ARG A 31 35.10 -3.92 28.68
CA ARG A 31 33.64 -4.03 28.74
C ARG A 31 32.94 -2.97 27.90
N LEU A 32 33.45 -1.74 27.91
CA LEU A 32 32.92 -0.66 27.07
C LEU A 32 33.12 -0.96 25.58
N VAL A 33 34.30 -1.45 25.20
CA VAL A 33 34.59 -1.88 23.82
C VAL A 33 33.68 -3.03 23.42
N TRP A 34 33.50 -4.02 24.29
CA TRP A 34 32.59 -5.15 24.03
C TRP A 34 31.14 -4.70 23.85
N LEU A 35 30.66 -3.82 24.74
CA LEU A 35 29.32 -3.23 24.63
C LEU A 35 29.19 -2.44 23.32
N PHE A 36 30.22 -1.69 22.94
CA PHE A 36 30.23 -0.91 21.71
C PHE A 36 30.17 -1.81 20.47
N ILE A 37 30.94 -2.90 20.44
CA ILE A 37 30.90 -3.88 19.35
C ILE A 37 29.52 -4.54 19.28
N HIS A 38 28.95 -4.98 20.41
CA HIS A 38 27.65 -5.63 20.43
C HIS A 38 26.51 -4.67 20.05
N LEU A 39 26.63 -3.40 20.43
CA LEU A 39 25.72 -2.33 20.03
C LEU A 39 25.83 -2.08 18.52
N MET A 40 27.04 -1.99 17.97
CA MET A 40 27.25 -1.85 16.53
C MET A 40 26.74 -3.05 15.75
N ALA A 41 26.96 -4.27 16.23
CA ALA A 41 26.44 -5.49 15.61
C ALA A 41 24.89 -5.52 15.63
N ASN A 42 24.28 -5.15 16.76
CA ASN A 42 22.82 -5.05 16.86
C ASN A 42 22.26 -3.94 15.96
N ILE A 43 22.93 -2.79 15.86
CA ILE A 43 22.54 -1.71 14.95
C ILE A 43 22.69 -2.16 13.49
N LEU A 44 23.76 -2.87 13.12
CA LEU A 44 23.95 -3.39 11.77
C LEU A 44 22.92 -4.45 11.43
N TYR A 45 22.62 -5.37 12.34
CA TYR A 45 21.58 -6.38 12.17
C TYR A 45 20.19 -5.74 12.05
N PHE A 46 19.89 -4.79 12.94
CA PHE A 46 18.66 -4.00 12.87
C PHE A 46 18.58 -3.22 11.57
N VAL A 47 19.65 -2.58 11.11
CA VAL A 47 19.68 -1.85 9.84
C VAL A 47 19.50 -2.79 8.65
N LEU A 48 20.13 -3.98 8.62
CA LEU A 48 19.95 -4.96 7.54
C LEU A 48 18.51 -5.51 7.49
N ASP A 49 17.93 -5.84 8.64
CA ASP A 49 16.53 -6.27 8.77
C ASP A 49 15.56 -5.16 8.36
N THR A 50 15.83 -3.94 8.85
CA THR A 50 15.04 -2.74 8.52
C THR A 50 15.23 -2.35 7.07
N ILE A 51 16.37 -2.62 6.41
CA ILE A 51 16.58 -2.30 4.98
C ILE A 51 15.60 -3.08 4.11
N HIS A 52 15.25 -4.32 4.41
CA HIS A 52 14.25 -5.05 3.61
C HIS A 52 12.85 -4.44 3.74
N THR A 53 12.46 -4.07 4.96
CA THR A 53 11.19 -3.38 5.21
C THR A 53 11.22 -1.97 4.62
N LEU A 54 12.30 -1.23 4.82
CA LEU A 54 12.56 0.10 4.26
C LEU A 54 12.66 0.05 2.76
N HIS A 55 13.11 -1.02 2.11
CA HIS A 55 13.18 -1.13 0.66
C HIS A 55 11.78 -1.34 0.09
N SER A 56 10.94 -2.16 0.73
CA SER A 56 9.52 -2.26 0.39
C SER A 56 8.78 -0.96 0.66
N TYR A 57 9.08 -0.27 1.77
CA TYR A 57 8.58 1.07 2.06
C TYR A 57 9.20 2.11 1.12
N LEU A 58 10.44 2.05 0.66
CA LEU A 58 11.08 3.00 -0.27
C LEU A 58 10.78 2.68 -1.73
N ILE A 59 10.26 1.50 -2.03
CA ILE A 59 9.70 1.15 -3.33
C ILE A 59 8.21 1.50 -3.34
N SER A 60 7.49 1.32 -2.22
CA SER A 60 6.07 1.70 -2.09
C SER A 60 5.85 3.17 -1.70
N SER A 61 6.81 3.83 -1.06
CA SER A 61 6.80 5.26 -0.67
C SER A 61 7.91 6.06 -1.34
N GLY A 62 8.79 5.41 -2.09
CA GLY A 62 9.92 6.07 -2.72
C GLY A 62 9.48 7.30 -3.46
N ILE A 63 10.38 8.26 -3.61
CA ILE A 63 10.29 9.16 -4.77
C ILE A 63 9.20 10.23 -4.69
N LEU A 64 8.28 10.24 -3.70
CA LEU A 64 7.26 11.31 -3.56
C LEU A 64 7.88 12.71 -3.54
N ASN A 65 9.07 12.87 -2.96
CA ASN A 65 9.81 14.14 -2.97
C ASN A 65 10.47 14.46 -4.33
N LYS A 66 10.80 13.45 -5.14
CA LYS A 66 11.36 13.58 -6.50
C LYS A 66 10.27 13.80 -7.57
N TYR A 67 9.02 13.60 -7.15
CA TYR A 67 7.80 13.71 -7.92
C TYR A 67 6.82 14.70 -7.29
N LYS A 68 7.30 15.63 -6.45
CA LYS A 68 6.53 16.85 -6.14
C LYS A 68 6.16 17.63 -7.41
N ASP A 69 6.89 17.39 -8.49
CA ASP A 69 6.59 17.89 -9.85
C ASP A 69 5.64 16.97 -10.64
N LEU A 70 5.33 15.75 -10.17
CA LEU A 70 4.15 15.02 -10.68
C LEU A 70 2.95 15.76 -10.13
N ASP A 71 2.38 16.55 -11.01
CA ASP A 71 1.10 17.19 -10.81
C ASP A 71 0.03 16.11 -10.67
N LEU A 72 -0.17 15.60 -9.45
CA LEU A 72 -1.19 14.60 -9.13
C LEU A 72 -2.60 15.12 -9.42
N THR A 73 -2.76 16.43 -9.62
CA THR A 73 -4.01 16.99 -10.16
C THR A 73 -4.30 16.51 -11.59
N LYS A 74 -3.27 16.08 -12.35
CA LYS A 74 -3.43 15.41 -13.65
C LYS A 74 -3.73 13.92 -13.54
N LEU A 75 -3.50 13.30 -12.38
CA LEU A 75 -3.82 11.89 -12.17
C LEU A 75 -5.31 11.76 -11.86
N GLN A 76 -6.11 11.62 -12.92
CA GLN A 76 -7.55 11.52 -12.79
C GLN A 76 -7.99 10.14 -12.29
N HIS A 77 -7.42 9.06 -12.83
CA HIS A 77 -7.83 7.69 -12.55
C HIS A 77 -6.63 6.79 -12.24
N LEU A 78 -6.71 6.03 -11.14
CA LEU A 78 -5.72 5.04 -10.74
C LEU A 78 -6.37 3.66 -10.65
N ALA A 79 -5.88 2.70 -11.42
CA ALA A 79 -6.32 1.30 -11.32
C ALA A 79 -5.30 0.48 -10.51
N ILE A 80 -5.77 -0.33 -9.58
CA ILE A 80 -4.96 -1.21 -8.74
C ILE A 80 -5.47 -2.62 -8.92
N VAL A 81 -4.58 -3.50 -9.38
CA VAL A 81 -4.84 -4.93 -9.50
C VAL A 81 -4.36 -5.60 -8.23
N VAL A 82 -5.28 -6.25 -7.53
CA VAL A 82 -5.02 -7.02 -6.31
C VAL A 82 -5.22 -8.49 -6.65
N GLU A 83 -4.26 -9.32 -6.25
CA GLU A 83 -4.41 -10.77 -6.32
C GLU A 83 -5.51 -11.23 -5.35
N SER A 84 -6.31 -12.23 -5.74
CA SER A 84 -7.51 -12.61 -4.99
C SER A 84 -7.22 -13.06 -3.56
N GLN A 85 -6.02 -13.60 -3.31
CA GLN A 85 -5.62 -14.03 -1.98
C GLN A 85 -5.39 -12.82 -1.05
N GLU A 86 -4.77 -11.77 -1.56
CA GLU A 86 -4.51 -10.51 -0.88
C GLU A 86 -5.78 -9.67 -0.71
N ALA A 87 -6.78 -9.84 -1.58
CA ALA A 87 -8.07 -9.16 -1.51
C ALA A 87 -8.89 -9.52 -0.25
N TYR A 88 -8.56 -10.62 0.45
CA TYR A 88 -9.15 -10.98 1.74
C TYR A 88 -8.60 -10.15 2.92
N ASP A 89 -7.42 -9.55 2.76
CA ASP A 89 -6.81 -8.69 3.77
C ASP A 89 -7.38 -7.27 3.69
N ILE A 90 -8.61 -7.12 4.19
CA ILE A 90 -9.37 -5.87 4.15
C ILE A 90 -8.62 -4.73 4.85
N GLU A 91 -7.95 -4.99 5.97
CA GLU A 91 -7.19 -3.97 6.71
C GLU A 91 -6.07 -3.38 5.85
N ARG A 92 -5.35 -4.23 5.11
CA ARG A 92 -4.28 -3.78 4.21
C ARG A 92 -4.84 -2.98 3.02
N ILE A 93 -6.00 -3.37 2.49
CA ILE A 93 -6.70 -2.62 1.43
C ILE A 93 -7.15 -1.26 1.95
N VAL A 94 -7.80 -1.19 3.11
CA VAL A 94 -8.25 0.07 3.71
C VAL A 94 -7.05 0.98 3.98
N LYS A 95 -5.95 0.44 4.53
CA LYS A 95 -4.72 1.20 4.74
C LYS A 95 -4.19 1.77 3.42
N LEU A 96 -4.11 0.97 2.36
CA LEU A 96 -3.70 1.45 1.04
C LEU A 96 -4.60 2.60 0.54
N LEU A 97 -5.91 2.48 0.69
CA LEU A 97 -6.85 3.52 0.27
C LEU A 97 -6.68 4.81 1.07
N PHE A 98 -6.42 4.74 2.38
CA PHE A 98 -6.08 5.92 3.18
C PHE A 98 -4.82 6.61 2.68
N TRP A 99 -3.78 5.85 2.34
CA TRP A 99 -2.54 6.42 1.77
C TRP A 99 -2.79 7.13 0.44
N LEU A 100 -3.61 6.54 -0.43
CA LEU A 100 -3.92 7.14 -1.73
C LEU A 100 -4.81 8.38 -1.61
N SER A 101 -5.69 8.41 -0.62
CA SER A 101 -6.46 9.60 -0.25
C SER A 101 -5.55 10.71 0.26
N ASP A 102 -4.57 10.42 1.13
CA ASP A 102 -3.60 11.41 1.64
C ASP A 102 -2.71 11.99 0.51
N ILE A 103 -2.42 11.18 -0.50
CA ILE A 103 -1.71 11.59 -1.72
C ILE A 103 -2.60 12.47 -2.63
N GLY A 104 -3.91 12.50 -2.42
CA GLY A 104 -4.86 13.31 -3.17
C GLY A 104 -5.36 12.68 -4.47
N VAL A 105 -5.32 11.35 -4.59
CA VAL A 105 -5.90 10.63 -5.73
C VAL A 105 -7.43 10.74 -5.69
N LYS A 106 -8.04 11.11 -6.82
CA LYS A 106 -9.49 11.36 -6.89
C LYS A 106 -10.33 10.16 -7.30
N HIS A 107 -9.88 9.36 -8.26
CA HIS A 107 -10.64 8.17 -8.70
C HIS A 107 -9.75 6.94 -8.64
N ILE A 108 -10.23 5.90 -7.98
CA ILE A 108 -9.52 4.62 -7.81
C ILE A 108 -10.41 3.46 -8.23
N CYS A 109 -9.89 2.61 -9.12
CA CYS A 109 -10.50 1.36 -9.51
C CYS A 109 -9.72 0.19 -8.88
N LEU A 110 -10.37 -0.57 -8.02
CA LEU A 110 -9.83 -1.77 -7.42
C LEU A 110 -10.31 -2.99 -8.21
N TYR A 111 -9.36 -3.73 -8.79
CA TYR A 111 -9.64 -4.95 -9.53
C TYR A 111 -9.13 -6.18 -8.78
N ASP A 112 -10.00 -7.17 -8.67
CA ASP A 112 -9.65 -8.52 -8.21
C ASP A 112 -10.31 -9.55 -9.14
N MET A 113 -9.59 -10.61 -9.50
CA MET A 113 -10.08 -11.62 -10.44
C MET A 113 -11.35 -12.31 -9.93
N ASP A 114 -11.44 -12.64 -8.64
CA ASP A 114 -12.54 -13.44 -8.09
C ASP A 114 -13.72 -12.60 -7.56
N GLY A 115 -13.62 -11.27 -7.66
CA GLY A 115 -14.62 -10.31 -7.17
C GLY A 115 -14.80 -10.31 -5.65
N VAL A 116 -13.78 -10.71 -4.90
CA VAL A 116 -13.70 -10.65 -3.44
C VAL A 116 -13.90 -9.21 -2.97
N LEU A 117 -13.23 -8.24 -3.59
CA LEU A 117 -13.37 -6.81 -3.25
C LEU A 117 -14.78 -6.28 -3.55
N LYS A 118 -15.42 -6.75 -4.61
CA LYS A 118 -16.80 -6.41 -4.95
C LYS A 118 -17.79 -6.93 -3.90
N LYS A 119 -17.53 -8.12 -3.33
CA LYS A 119 -18.33 -8.72 -2.24
C LYS A 119 -18.10 -8.02 -0.90
N SER A 120 -16.85 -7.67 -0.59
CA SER A 120 -16.46 -7.01 0.66
C SER A 120 -16.63 -5.48 0.63
N LYS A 121 -17.11 -4.92 -0.50
CA LYS A 121 -17.38 -3.49 -0.71
C LYS A 121 -17.95 -2.79 0.52
N LYS A 122 -19.07 -3.30 1.07
CA LYS A 122 -19.75 -2.66 2.23
C LYS A 122 -18.86 -2.57 3.47
N ILE A 123 -18.01 -3.57 3.70
CA ILE A 123 -17.14 -3.66 4.87
C ILE A 123 -15.99 -2.66 4.73
N ILE A 124 -15.33 -2.63 3.57
CA ILE A 124 -14.28 -1.65 3.24
C ILE A 124 -14.81 -0.23 3.43
N LEU A 125 -16.06 -0.01 3.03
CA LEU A 125 -16.73 1.28 3.05
C LEU A 125 -17.06 1.77 4.46
N GLU A 126 -17.51 0.86 5.32
CA GLU A 126 -17.80 1.11 6.72
C GLU A 126 -16.52 1.48 7.50
N ASP A 127 -15.42 0.76 7.22
CA ASP A 127 -14.14 0.95 7.90
C ASP A 127 -13.44 2.28 7.51
N MET A 128 -13.60 2.74 6.27
CA MET A 128 -13.10 4.06 5.84
C MET A 128 -13.89 5.25 6.44
N GLY A 129 -15.11 5.01 6.92
CA GLY A 129 -16.02 6.05 7.41
C GLY A 129 -16.65 6.89 6.31
N SER A 130 -17.90 7.31 6.50
CA SER A 130 -18.75 8.00 5.52
C SER A 130 -18.27 9.38 5.04
N ARG A 131 -17.14 9.88 5.55
CA ARG A 131 -16.63 11.23 5.24
C ARG A 131 -15.56 11.25 4.14
N LEU A 132 -15.02 10.09 3.75
CA LEU A 132 -13.81 10.04 2.92
C LEU A 132 -14.08 9.77 1.43
N TRP A 133 -15.25 9.25 1.07
CA TRP A 133 -15.44 8.66 -0.26
C TRP A 133 -16.82 8.94 -0.87
N HIS A 134 -16.88 8.91 -2.20
CA HIS A 134 -18.12 8.95 -2.99
C HIS A 134 -18.20 7.70 -3.87
N LEU A 135 -19.37 7.07 -3.95
CA LEU A 135 -19.56 5.94 -4.85
C LEU A 135 -19.94 6.44 -6.24
N GLU A 136 -19.26 5.95 -7.27
CA GLU A 136 -19.70 6.13 -8.66
C GLU A 136 -21.04 5.41 -8.85
N GLY A 137 -22.14 6.17 -8.87
CA GLY A 137 -23.50 5.66 -9.10
C GLY A 137 -24.56 5.99 -8.05
N ASP A 138 -24.19 6.50 -6.86
CA ASP A 138 -25.19 6.87 -5.84
C ASP A 138 -25.57 8.35 -5.99
N LYS A 139 -26.75 8.63 -6.57
CA LYS A 139 -27.31 9.99 -6.66
C LYS A 139 -27.99 10.35 -5.34
N VAL A 140 -27.21 10.62 -4.29
CA VAL A 140 -27.70 11.43 -3.17
C VAL A 140 -27.17 12.85 -3.38
N GLY A 141 -28.09 13.78 -3.62
CA GLY A 141 -27.82 15.19 -3.96
C GLY A 141 -27.20 16.02 -2.83
N LEU A 142 -26.05 15.62 -2.31
CA LEU A 142 -25.15 16.51 -1.59
C LEU A 142 -23.98 16.87 -2.51
N CYS A 143 -23.61 18.15 -2.48
CA CYS A 143 -22.48 18.69 -3.22
C CYS A 143 -21.25 17.79 -2.99
N PRO A 144 -20.58 17.31 -4.06
CA PRO A 144 -19.36 16.54 -3.89
C PRO A 144 -18.36 17.46 -3.21
N ASP A 145 -17.96 17.11 -1.99
CA ASP A 145 -16.84 17.76 -1.33
C ASP A 145 -15.60 17.51 -2.23
N PRO A 146 -14.90 18.55 -2.69
CA PRO A 146 -13.78 18.40 -3.65
C PRO A 146 -12.62 17.53 -3.14
N ASN A 147 -12.66 17.11 -1.88
CA ASN A 147 -11.67 16.26 -1.23
C ASN A 147 -12.08 14.77 -1.10
N GLN A 148 -13.25 14.36 -1.60
CA GLN A 148 -13.70 12.98 -1.52
C GLN A 148 -13.18 12.13 -2.69
N MET A 149 -12.70 10.94 -2.36
CA MET A 149 -12.14 9.98 -3.32
C MET A 149 -13.25 9.04 -3.83
N THR A 150 -13.33 8.86 -5.15
CA THR A 150 -14.26 7.94 -5.80
C THR A 150 -13.66 6.54 -5.91
N LEU A 151 -14.41 5.53 -5.45
CA LEU A 151 -13.99 4.13 -5.43
C LEU A 151 -14.88 3.28 -6.36
N GLU A 152 -14.24 2.61 -7.30
CA GLU A 152 -14.84 1.62 -8.19
C GLU A 152 -14.27 0.23 -7.88
N PHE A 153 -15.13 -0.79 -7.90
CA PHE A 153 -14.75 -2.18 -7.64
C PHE A 153 -15.10 -3.04 -8.85
N THR A 154 -14.08 -3.59 -9.50
CA THR A 154 -14.22 -4.38 -10.72
C THR A 154 -13.68 -5.79 -10.55
N SER A 155 -14.18 -6.72 -11.34
CA SER A 155 -13.67 -8.09 -11.39
C SER A 155 -13.61 -8.63 -12.81
N ILE A 156 -13.10 -9.85 -12.98
CA ILE A 156 -12.93 -10.46 -14.31
C ILE A 156 -14.24 -10.61 -15.09
N SER A 157 -15.37 -10.75 -14.38
CA SER A 157 -16.69 -10.79 -14.98
C SER A 157 -17.00 -9.47 -15.69
N ASP A 158 -16.67 -8.33 -15.09
CA ASP A 158 -17.03 -7.02 -15.63
C ASP A 158 -16.38 -6.72 -16.99
N GLY A 159 -15.19 -7.28 -17.26
CA GLY A 159 -14.53 -7.14 -18.56
C GLY A 159 -15.22 -7.92 -19.68
N LYS A 160 -15.15 -9.26 -19.64
CA LYS A 160 -15.66 -10.10 -20.74
C LYS A 160 -17.19 -10.08 -20.83
N GLU A 161 -17.87 -10.05 -19.69
CA GLU A 161 -19.32 -9.98 -19.65
C GLU A 161 -19.82 -8.61 -20.11
N GLY A 162 -19.17 -7.52 -19.68
CA GLY A 162 -19.52 -6.16 -20.10
C GLY A 162 -19.40 -5.97 -21.61
N ILE A 163 -18.30 -6.46 -22.21
CA ILE A 163 -18.12 -6.46 -23.67
C ILE A 163 -19.20 -7.30 -24.37
N THR A 164 -19.55 -8.46 -23.81
CA THR A 164 -20.57 -9.34 -24.38
C THR A 164 -21.97 -8.71 -24.31
N LYS A 165 -22.30 -8.06 -23.19
CA LYS A 165 -23.54 -7.29 -23.00
C LYS A 165 -23.59 -6.10 -23.96
N ALA A 166 -22.51 -5.34 -24.11
CA ALA A 166 -22.44 -4.21 -25.03
C ALA A 166 -22.61 -4.64 -26.50
N ALA A 167 -21.94 -5.72 -26.90
CA ALA A 167 -22.11 -6.30 -28.23
C ALA A 167 -23.56 -6.77 -28.47
N SER A 168 -24.17 -7.39 -27.46
CA SER A 168 -25.56 -7.86 -27.53
C SER A 168 -26.56 -6.68 -27.62
N PHE A 169 -26.32 -5.61 -26.87
CA PHE A 169 -27.09 -4.37 -26.93
C PHE A 169 -27.00 -3.71 -28.30
N LEU A 170 -25.79 -3.62 -28.86
CA LEU A 170 -25.53 -3.04 -30.18
C LEU A 170 -26.22 -3.85 -31.29
N CYS A 171 -26.15 -5.17 -31.20
CA CYS A 171 -26.78 -6.09 -32.15
C CYS A 171 -28.31 -5.99 -32.10
N LYS A 172 -28.89 -5.94 -30.89
CA LYS A 172 -30.33 -5.75 -30.71
C LYS A 172 -30.81 -4.43 -31.29
N LYS A 173 -30.11 -3.33 -30.97
CA LYS A 173 -30.44 -2.00 -31.50
C LYS A 173 -30.43 -1.99 -33.03
N TYR A 174 -29.42 -2.59 -33.65
CA TYR A 174 -29.36 -2.73 -35.11
C TYR A 174 -30.52 -3.58 -35.68
N LEU A 175 -30.89 -4.68 -35.03
CA LEU A 175 -32.03 -5.51 -35.48
C LEU A 175 -33.35 -4.75 -35.40
N ASP A 176 -33.56 -3.96 -34.35
CA ASP A 176 -34.74 -3.12 -34.17
C ASP A 176 -34.78 -1.99 -35.24
N ASP A 177 -33.64 -1.36 -35.54
CA ASP A 177 -33.51 -0.34 -36.58
C ASP A 177 -33.69 -0.94 -38.00
N SER A 178 -33.17 -2.14 -38.24
CA SER A 178 -33.34 -2.88 -39.50
C SER A 178 -34.80 -3.33 -39.73
N ALA A 179 -35.56 -3.57 -38.66
CA ALA A 179 -37.00 -3.86 -38.74
C ALA A 179 -37.83 -2.61 -39.12
N LEU A 180 -37.28 -1.41 -38.91
CA LEU A 180 -37.86 -0.11 -39.27
C LEU A 180 -37.55 0.33 -40.71
N GLY A 181 -36.73 -0.43 -41.45
CA GLY A 181 -36.59 -0.31 -42.91
C GLY A 181 -35.32 0.37 -43.43
N GLU A 182 -34.35 0.72 -42.58
CA GLU A 182 -33.05 1.23 -43.04
C GLU A 182 -32.07 0.07 -43.26
N GLN A 183 -31.68 -0.12 -44.53
CA GLN A 183 -30.61 -1.03 -44.93
C GLN A 183 -29.36 -0.22 -45.24
N ASP A 184 -28.38 -0.30 -44.36
CA ASP A 184 -26.98 -0.19 -44.73
C ASP A 184 -26.20 -1.21 -43.88
N LYS A 185 -25.08 -1.71 -44.43
CA LYS A 185 -24.24 -2.72 -43.77
C LYS A 185 -23.87 -2.24 -42.36
N PRO A 186 -23.91 -3.09 -41.30
CA PRO A 186 -23.63 -2.62 -39.96
C PRO A 186 -22.17 -2.16 -39.86
N ILE A 187 -21.96 -0.85 -39.77
CA ILE A 187 -20.66 -0.26 -39.46
C ILE A 187 -20.58 -0.14 -37.94
N PHE A 188 -20.11 -1.21 -37.30
CA PHE A 188 -19.75 -1.17 -35.89
C PHE A 188 -18.42 -0.45 -35.76
N THR A 189 -18.46 0.82 -35.34
CA THR A 189 -17.28 1.64 -35.04
C THR A 189 -16.92 1.54 -33.56
N GLU A 190 -15.68 1.94 -33.23
CA GLU A 190 -15.23 2.08 -31.84
C GLU A 190 -16.15 3.01 -31.03
N GLU A 191 -16.60 4.12 -31.62
CA GLU A 191 -17.54 5.05 -30.99
C GLU A 191 -18.87 4.38 -30.62
N ASN A 192 -19.40 3.53 -31.51
CA ASN A 192 -20.63 2.78 -31.28
C ASN A 192 -20.46 1.78 -30.13
N MET A 193 -19.30 1.12 -30.05
CA MET A 193 -18.97 0.21 -28.97
C MET A 193 -18.77 0.95 -27.64
N GLY A 194 -18.13 2.11 -27.64
CA GLY A 194 -17.97 2.96 -26.45
C GLY A 194 -19.31 3.42 -25.88
N LYS A 195 -20.23 3.89 -26.73
CA LYS A 195 -21.61 4.24 -26.32
C LYS A 195 -22.39 3.04 -25.80
N ALA A 196 -22.17 1.85 -26.35
CA ALA A 196 -22.82 0.63 -25.89
C ALA A 196 -22.28 0.17 -24.53
N LEU A 197 -20.98 0.30 -24.28
CA LEU A 197 -20.38 0.03 -22.98
C LEU A 197 -20.92 1.00 -21.92
N GLU A 198 -20.96 2.30 -22.22
CA GLU A 198 -21.55 3.30 -21.32
C GLU A 198 -23.03 3.00 -21.03
N ALA A 199 -23.81 2.63 -22.05
CA ALA A 199 -25.21 2.28 -21.88
C ALA A 199 -25.40 1.03 -21.00
N VAL A 200 -24.57 0.00 -21.18
CA VAL A 200 -24.64 -1.23 -20.36
C VAL A 200 -24.24 -0.97 -18.91
N ASP A 201 -23.21 -0.16 -18.68
CA ASP A 201 -22.80 0.26 -17.33
C ASP A 201 -23.87 1.10 -16.62
N THR A 202 -24.79 1.74 -17.37
CA THR A 202 -25.98 2.40 -16.80
C THR A 202 -27.17 1.46 -16.60
N TRP A 203 -27.20 0.31 -17.28
CA TRP A 203 -28.32 -0.64 -17.29
C TRP A 203 -28.20 -1.74 -16.22
N ASP A 204 -26.99 -2.13 -15.87
CA ASP A 204 -26.67 -3.13 -14.83
C ASP A 204 -26.59 -2.50 -13.41
N ARG A 205 -27.01 -1.23 -13.30
CA ARG A 205 -26.96 -0.39 -12.10
C ARG A 205 -28.26 -0.41 -11.30
#